data_AF-U5YEP9-F1
#
_entry.id   AF-U5YEP9-F1
#
_cell.length_a   1.000
_cell.length_b   1.000
_cell.length_c   1.000
_cell.angle_alpha   90.00
_cell.angle_beta   90.00
_cell.angle_gamma   90.00
#
_symmetry.space_group_name_H-M   'P 1'
#
loop_
_entity.id
_entity.type
_entity.pdbx_description
1 polymer ?
#
loop_
_entity_poly.entity_id
_entity_poly.type
_entity_poly.pdbx_seq_one_letter_code
_entity_poly.pdbx_strand_id
1 'polypeptide(L)'
;MCITKKQSAWADGSTIFRKGEQWFTSSSHQRLNVKHPFTHHINLSHWLVGFTDGDGCFSMNETKDGVWQFTFQISASLYNLRVLYFIKSVLQVGSVSYAGERMAQYRVRDRRYLKNSILPIFDGSSLFSVKAYDYEAFKQGLFIYEDPTLSYAEKSERLRALRAAALENKKKASPAWGRGERPTKSWVLGFTEAEGSFYITKKEKERYCHGFGLTQKTDEIILLFFREIFQIRAQVKWNSAGSTFWSLDTTNFRSIQNIEAFFKNTFKGVKSLEFRIWSRALKYRGQCETLKHTQDFLRRLRKSPFIGDEDRRSGGRSLCERPQDRRSAPMSVAHGGLECSSAPHEHCSWGRE
;
A
#
# COMPACT_ATOMS: atom_id res chain seq x y z
N MET A 1 20.99 -12.52 26.66
CA MET A 1 19.55 -12.83 26.59
C MET A 1 18.95 -12.11 25.39
N CYS A 2 18.73 -12.82 24.29
CA CYS A 2 18.33 -12.25 23.00
C CYS A 2 16.79 -12.25 22.90
N ILE A 3 16.16 -11.08 22.98
CA ILE A 3 14.70 -10.94 22.81
C ILE A 3 14.44 -10.81 21.30
N THR A 4 14.07 -11.90 20.66
CA THR A 4 13.56 -11.89 19.29
C THR A 4 12.21 -11.15 19.27
N LYS A 5 12.19 -9.98 18.62
CA LYS A 5 10.96 -9.19 18.41
C LYS A 5 10.11 -9.82 17.31
N LYS A 6 9.40 -10.92 17.62
CA LYS A 6 8.26 -11.38 16.81
C LYS A 6 7.00 -10.63 17.28
N GLN A 7 6.36 -9.89 16.39
CA GLN A 7 5.00 -9.39 16.60
C GLN A 7 4.02 -10.42 16.01
N SER A 8 3.30 -11.10 16.88
CA SER A 8 2.30 -12.11 16.55
C SER A 8 0.97 -11.46 16.19
N ALA A 9 0.63 -11.48 14.91
CA ALA A 9 -0.75 -11.33 14.44
C ALA A 9 -1.08 -12.26 13.26
N TRP A 10 -0.13 -13.08 12.80
CA TRP A 10 -0.30 -13.93 11.62
C TRP A 10 0.56 -15.20 11.78
N ALA A 11 0.09 -16.13 12.61
CA ALA A 11 0.59 -17.49 12.64
C ALA A 11 -0.61 -18.40 12.86
N ASP A 12 -0.96 -19.13 11.80
CA ASP A 12 -1.79 -20.31 11.87
C ASP A 12 -1.06 -21.39 12.70
N GLY A 13 -1.79 -21.94 13.68
CA GLY A 13 -1.74 -23.29 14.23
C GLY A 13 -0.45 -24.12 14.16
N SER A 14 0.05 -24.45 15.36
CA SER A 14 0.94 -25.58 15.70
C SER A 14 2.20 -25.77 14.86
N THR A 15 3.35 -25.37 15.41
CA THR A 15 4.65 -25.82 14.88
C THR A 15 5.08 -27.10 15.58
N ILE A 16 5.10 -28.19 14.82
CA ILE A 16 5.64 -29.49 15.26
C ILE A 16 7.15 -29.47 15.01
N PHE A 17 7.94 -29.76 16.05
CA PHE A 17 9.38 -29.90 15.90
C PHE A 17 9.83 -31.27 16.40
N ARG A 18 10.79 -31.85 15.68
CA ARG A 18 11.32 -33.19 15.92
C ARG A 18 12.65 -33.08 16.65
N LYS A 19 12.77 -33.76 17.80
CA LYS A 19 14.05 -33.98 18.50
C LYS A 19 14.11 -35.47 18.86
N GLY A 20 14.79 -36.26 18.04
CA GLY A 20 14.78 -37.73 18.15
C GLY A 20 13.48 -38.38 17.63
N GLU A 21 13.12 -39.54 18.18
CA GLU A 21 11.96 -40.36 17.79
C GLU A 21 10.68 -40.08 18.60
N GLN A 22 10.61 -38.95 19.31
CA GLN A 22 9.42 -38.54 20.07
C GLN A 22 8.87 -37.19 19.59
N TRP A 23 7.54 -37.12 19.49
CA TRP A 23 6.79 -35.93 19.13
C TRP A 23 6.37 -35.18 20.39
N PHE A 24 6.72 -33.89 20.49
CA PHE A 24 6.33 -33.04 21.62
C PHE A 24 5.41 -31.90 21.15
N THR A 25 4.27 -31.72 21.83
CA THR A 25 3.37 -30.58 21.64
C THR A 25 3.64 -29.52 22.72
N SER A 26 4.07 -28.33 22.32
CA SER A 26 4.18 -27.18 23.22
C SER A 26 2.92 -26.31 23.10
N SER A 27 2.06 -26.33 24.12
CA SER A 27 0.93 -25.41 24.22
C SER A 27 1.37 -24.12 24.93
N SER A 28 1.76 -23.10 24.15
CA SER A 28 1.87 -21.75 24.68
C SER A 28 0.46 -21.24 25.01
N HIS A 29 0.18 -21.00 26.30
CA HIS A 29 -1.08 -20.43 26.78
C HIS A 29 -1.18 -18.92 26.47
N GLN A 30 -0.93 -18.52 25.22
CA GLN A 30 -1.36 -17.21 24.74
C GLN A 30 -2.80 -17.33 24.28
N ARG A 31 -3.69 -16.51 24.86
CA ARG A 31 -5.10 -16.38 24.48
C ARG A 31 -5.20 -15.95 23.00
N LEU A 32 -5.21 -16.92 22.08
CA LEU A 32 -5.31 -16.69 20.63
C LEU A 32 -6.74 -16.42 20.15
N ASN A 33 -7.73 -16.40 21.04
CA ASN A 33 -9.14 -16.16 20.70
C ASN A 33 -9.80 -15.10 21.59
N VAL A 34 -9.19 -13.92 21.74
CA VAL A 34 -9.98 -12.76 22.13
C VAL A 34 -10.65 -12.24 20.86
N LYS A 35 -11.90 -12.64 20.63
CA LYS A 35 -12.82 -11.88 19.77
C LYS A 35 -12.92 -10.49 20.39
N HIS A 36 -12.16 -9.52 19.87
CA HIS A 36 -12.25 -8.13 20.33
C HIS A 36 -13.69 -7.65 20.04
N PRO A 37 -14.51 -7.31 21.06
CA PRO A 37 -15.96 -7.06 20.86
C PRO A 37 -16.30 -5.75 20.15
N PHE A 38 -15.37 -5.12 19.44
CA PHE A 38 -15.56 -3.85 18.75
C PHE A 38 -14.74 -3.81 17.45
N THR A 39 -14.95 -4.78 16.56
CA THR A 39 -14.51 -4.60 15.17
C THR A 39 -15.42 -3.57 14.53
N HIS A 40 -15.04 -2.29 14.60
CA HIS A 40 -15.57 -1.31 13.68
C HIS A 40 -15.39 -1.88 12.27
N HIS A 41 -16.48 -2.06 11.54
CA HIS A 41 -16.46 -2.65 10.20
C HIS A 41 -15.75 -1.65 9.25
N ILE A 42 -14.42 -1.77 9.13
CA ILE A 42 -13.65 -0.95 8.19
C ILE A 42 -13.98 -1.45 6.79
N ASN A 43 -14.58 -0.59 5.98
CA ASN A 43 -14.78 -0.87 4.56
C ASN A 43 -13.43 -0.72 3.86
N LEU A 44 -12.86 -1.85 3.42
CA LEU A 44 -11.53 -1.90 2.82
C LEU A 44 -11.46 -1.14 1.49
N SER A 45 -12.54 -1.11 0.71
CA SER A 45 -12.61 -0.33 -0.53
C SER A 45 -12.50 1.17 -0.22
N HIS A 46 -13.29 1.67 0.72
CA HIS A 46 -13.23 3.08 1.13
C HIS A 46 -11.87 3.44 1.76
N TRP A 47 -11.29 2.52 2.54
CA TRP A 47 -9.94 2.67 3.07
C TRP A 47 -8.91 2.77 1.94
N LEU A 48 -9.00 1.92 0.92
CA LEU A 48 -8.08 1.99 -0.22
C LEU A 48 -8.26 3.27 -1.02
N VAL A 49 -9.50 3.77 -1.19
CA VAL A 49 -9.76 5.07 -1.82
C VAL A 49 -9.09 6.20 -1.04
N GLY A 50 -9.25 6.24 0.28
CA GLY A 50 -8.57 7.23 1.13
C GLY A 50 -7.05 7.13 1.09
N PHE A 51 -6.51 5.92 1.09
CA PHE A 51 -5.07 5.70 0.94
C PHE A 51 -4.57 6.20 -0.42
N THR A 52 -5.36 5.97 -1.48
CA THR A 52 -5.06 6.38 -2.85
C THR A 52 -5.10 7.90 -3.00
N ASP A 53 -6.03 8.60 -2.33
CA ASP A 53 -6.06 10.06 -2.27
C ASP A 53 -4.78 10.66 -1.65
N GLY A 54 -4.11 9.94 -0.75
CA GLY A 54 -2.77 10.29 -0.26
C GLY A 54 -1.67 9.90 -1.24
N ASP A 55 -1.34 8.61 -1.27
CA ASP A 55 -0.10 8.06 -1.89
C ASP A 55 -0.33 7.33 -3.23
N GLY A 56 -1.57 7.30 -3.73
CA GLY A 56 -1.91 6.62 -4.97
C GLY A 56 -1.72 7.45 -6.23
N CYS A 57 -1.66 6.76 -7.37
CA CYS A 57 -1.52 7.34 -8.69
C CYS A 57 -2.27 6.52 -9.75
N PHE A 58 -3.13 7.20 -10.52
CA PHE A 58 -3.65 6.72 -11.79
C PHE A 58 -2.83 7.37 -12.90
N SER A 59 -2.30 6.57 -13.81
CA SER A 59 -1.45 7.08 -14.87
C SER A 59 -1.81 6.47 -16.22
N MET A 60 -1.83 7.34 -17.22
CA MET A 60 -2.10 7.04 -18.61
C MET A 60 -1.05 7.78 -19.44
N ASN A 61 -0.03 7.04 -19.89
CA ASN A 61 1.15 7.59 -20.53
C ASN A 61 1.45 6.86 -21.83
N GLU A 62 1.91 7.60 -22.83
CA GLU A 62 2.50 7.05 -24.04
C GLU A 62 3.98 6.72 -23.78
N THR A 63 4.42 5.52 -24.13
CA THR A 63 5.83 5.12 -24.06
C THR A 63 6.63 5.81 -25.16
N LYS A 64 7.96 5.70 -25.09
CA LYS A 64 8.85 6.21 -26.16
C LYS A 64 8.57 5.57 -27.52
N ASP A 65 8.08 4.33 -27.51
CA ASP A 65 7.71 3.57 -28.71
C ASP A 65 6.30 3.92 -29.22
N GLY A 66 5.67 4.96 -28.66
CA GLY A 66 4.33 5.39 -29.05
C GLY A 66 3.20 4.52 -28.50
N VAL A 67 3.46 3.62 -27.55
CA VAL A 67 2.47 2.68 -27.00
C VAL A 67 1.84 3.25 -25.73
N TRP A 68 0.51 3.32 -25.64
CA TRP A 68 -0.15 3.75 -24.41
C TRP A 68 -0.13 2.68 -23.32
N GLN A 69 0.26 3.09 -22.11
CA GLN A 69 0.26 2.28 -20.90
C GLN A 69 -0.63 2.91 -19.83
N PHE A 70 -1.47 2.05 -19.25
CA PHE A 70 -2.33 2.35 -18.11
C PHE A 70 -1.73 1.70 -16.87
N THR A 71 -1.59 2.46 -15.79
CA THR A 71 -1.06 1.95 -14.53
C THR A 71 -1.79 2.57 -13.35
N PHE A 72 -2.32 1.72 -12.47
CA PHE A 72 -2.64 2.08 -11.10
C PHE A 72 -1.44 1.71 -10.21
N GLN A 73 -1.00 2.65 -9.39
CA GLN A 73 0.19 2.49 -8.56
C GLN A 73 0.02 3.15 -7.19
N ILE A 74 0.58 2.51 -6.16
CA ILE A 74 0.79 3.10 -4.84
C ILE A 74 2.27 2.94 -4.50
N SER A 75 2.94 4.05 -4.19
CA SER A 75 4.36 4.07 -3.79
C SER A 75 4.47 4.35 -2.30
N ALA A 76 5.34 3.63 -1.61
CA ALA A 76 5.59 3.86 -0.19
C ALA A 76 7.06 3.63 0.17
N SER A 77 7.52 4.24 1.25
CA SER A 77 8.84 3.93 1.81
C SER A 77 8.94 2.45 2.18
N LEU A 78 10.14 1.88 2.10
CA LEU A 78 10.40 0.51 2.58
C LEU A 78 10.06 0.32 4.06
N TYR A 79 10.09 1.39 4.86
CA TYR A 79 9.58 1.37 6.23
C TYR A 79 8.11 0.92 6.29
N ASN A 80 7.30 1.25 5.29
CA ASN A 80 5.90 0.87 5.19
C ASN A 80 5.65 -0.24 4.13
N LEU A 81 6.66 -1.01 3.71
CA LEU A 81 6.53 -2.05 2.68
C LEU A 81 5.38 -3.04 2.95
N ARG A 82 5.13 -3.35 4.23
CA ARG A 82 4.03 -4.25 4.64
C ARG A 82 2.65 -3.76 4.18
N VAL A 83 2.42 -2.44 4.06
CA VAL A 83 1.13 -1.92 3.58
C VAL A 83 0.91 -2.27 2.10
N LEU A 84 1.96 -2.28 1.29
CA LEU A 84 1.88 -2.63 -0.13
C LEU A 84 1.54 -4.12 -0.30
N TYR A 85 2.14 -4.98 0.51
CA TYR A 85 1.78 -6.41 0.53
C TYR A 85 0.37 -6.65 1.06
N PHE A 86 -0.08 -5.89 2.04
CA PHE A 86 -1.47 -5.94 2.51
C PHE A 86 -2.46 -5.53 1.40
N ILE A 87 -2.18 -4.44 0.67
CA ILE A 87 -2.99 -4.02 -0.48
C ILE A 87 -3.01 -5.13 -1.54
N LYS A 88 -1.85 -5.72 -1.86
CA LYS A 88 -1.77 -6.84 -2.80
C LYS A 88 -2.58 -8.06 -2.32
N SER A 89 -2.57 -8.39 -1.02
CA SER A 89 -3.30 -9.54 -0.51
C SER A 89 -4.82 -9.31 -0.53
N VAL A 90 -5.27 -8.07 -0.33
CA VAL A 90 -6.69 -7.69 -0.40
C VAL A 90 -7.17 -7.68 -1.86
N LEU A 91 -6.40 -7.10 -2.77
CA LEU A 91 -6.80 -6.97 -4.17
C LEU A 91 -6.56 -8.24 -5.00
N GLN A 92 -5.68 -9.14 -4.54
CA GLN A 92 -5.28 -10.39 -5.20
C GLN A 92 -4.70 -10.23 -6.62
N VAL A 93 -4.53 -9.00 -7.12
CA VAL A 93 -3.96 -8.67 -8.42
C VAL A 93 -2.68 -7.82 -8.26
N GLY A 94 -2.02 -7.51 -9.38
CA GLY A 94 -0.84 -6.64 -9.40
C GLY A 94 0.41 -7.26 -8.79
N SER A 95 1.44 -6.42 -8.64
CA SER A 95 2.77 -6.83 -8.16
C SER A 95 3.35 -5.79 -7.21
N VAL A 96 4.15 -6.22 -6.24
CA VAL A 96 4.98 -5.34 -5.42
C VAL A 96 6.42 -5.43 -5.91
N SER A 97 7.09 -4.29 -6.12
CA SER A 97 8.49 -4.24 -6.52
C SER A 97 9.21 -3.10 -5.82
N TYR A 98 10.54 -3.17 -5.74
CA TYR A 98 11.36 -2.02 -5.36
C TYR A 98 11.22 -0.90 -6.40
N ALA A 99 11.35 0.35 -5.94
CA ALA A 99 11.21 1.57 -6.73
C ALA A 99 12.27 2.60 -6.31
N GLY A 100 13.54 2.19 -6.32
CA GLY A 100 14.68 2.92 -5.77
C GLY A 100 15.18 2.33 -4.45
N GLU A 101 16.16 2.97 -3.82
CA GLU A 101 16.86 2.41 -2.64
C GLU A 101 16.00 2.31 -1.38
N ARG A 102 15.07 3.27 -1.19
CA ARG A 102 14.27 3.40 0.06
C ARG A 102 12.77 3.39 -0.17
N MET A 103 12.34 3.04 -1.38
CA MET A 103 10.95 3.03 -1.81
C MET A 103 10.59 1.71 -2.47
N ALA A 104 9.34 1.31 -2.32
CA ALA A 104 8.70 0.24 -3.07
C ALA A 104 7.39 0.74 -3.64
N GLN A 105 6.85 -0.02 -4.60
CA GLN A 105 5.59 0.27 -5.23
C GLN A 105 4.74 -0.99 -5.36
N TYR A 106 3.44 -0.85 -5.13
CA TYR A 106 2.43 -1.77 -5.62
C TYR A 106 1.93 -1.25 -6.96
N ARG A 107 1.81 -2.13 -7.97
CA ARG A 107 1.45 -1.73 -9.33
C ARG A 107 0.51 -2.73 -10.00
N VAL A 108 -0.51 -2.23 -10.69
CA VAL A 108 -1.39 -2.97 -11.60
C VAL A 108 -1.30 -2.34 -12.99
N ARG A 109 -0.94 -3.13 -14.00
CA ARG A 109 -0.83 -2.68 -15.41
C ARG A 109 -1.69 -3.47 -16.38
N ASP A 110 -2.07 -4.69 -16.01
CA ASP A 110 -2.94 -5.51 -16.84
C ASP A 110 -4.32 -4.85 -16.95
N ARG A 111 -4.73 -4.52 -18.18
CA ARG A 111 -5.99 -3.82 -18.44
C ARG A 111 -7.22 -4.60 -17.97
N ARG A 112 -7.17 -5.93 -17.98
CA ARG A 112 -8.27 -6.77 -17.48
C ARG A 112 -8.44 -6.58 -15.97
N TYR A 113 -7.34 -6.63 -15.21
CA TYR A 113 -7.38 -6.36 -13.76
C TYR A 113 -7.71 -4.91 -13.43
N LEU A 114 -7.25 -3.96 -14.25
CA LEU A 114 -7.64 -2.55 -14.09
C LEU A 114 -9.16 -2.40 -14.21
N LYS A 115 -9.78 -2.94 -15.25
CA LYS A 115 -11.23 -2.86 -15.46
C LYS A 115 -12.06 -3.65 -14.45
N ASN A 116 -11.64 -4.88 -14.15
CA ASN A 116 -12.48 -5.81 -13.38
C ASN A 116 -12.23 -5.75 -11.87
N SER A 117 -11.10 -5.19 -11.43
CA SER A 117 -10.72 -5.16 -10.01
C SER A 117 -10.48 -3.74 -9.49
N ILE A 118 -9.89 -2.85 -10.30
CA ILE A 118 -9.58 -1.48 -9.86
C ILE A 118 -10.76 -0.53 -10.08
N LEU A 119 -11.31 -0.43 -11.29
CA LEU A 119 -12.44 0.48 -11.57
C LEU A 119 -13.64 0.29 -10.62
N PRO A 120 -14.10 -0.93 -10.28
CA PRO A 120 -15.26 -1.10 -9.41
C PRO A 120 -15.08 -0.51 -8.01
N ILE A 121 -13.85 -0.44 -7.50
CA ILE A 121 -13.54 0.15 -6.18
C ILE A 121 -13.75 1.67 -6.22
N PHE A 122 -13.24 2.32 -7.26
CA PHE A 122 -13.25 3.78 -7.39
C PHE A 122 -14.54 4.30 -8.05
N ASP A 123 -15.30 3.44 -8.71
CA ASP A 123 -16.69 3.71 -9.10
C ASP A 123 -17.65 3.60 -7.91
N GLY A 124 -17.36 2.70 -6.96
CA GLY A 124 -18.17 2.53 -5.75
C GLY A 124 -17.93 3.56 -4.65
N SER A 125 -16.86 4.35 -4.73
CA SER A 125 -16.53 5.37 -3.73
C SER A 125 -15.75 6.52 -4.34
N SER A 126 -16.20 7.76 -4.09
CA SER A 126 -15.55 8.97 -4.59
C SER A 126 -14.15 9.20 -4.02
N LEU A 127 -13.25 9.68 -4.88
CA LEU A 127 -11.99 10.32 -4.51
C LEU A 127 -12.25 11.78 -4.12
N PHE A 128 -11.67 12.22 -3.01
CA PHE A 128 -11.85 13.57 -2.48
C PHE A 128 -10.66 14.50 -2.79
N SER A 129 -9.57 14.00 -3.37
CA SER A 129 -8.49 14.83 -3.89
C SER A 129 -8.66 15.15 -5.38
N VAL A 130 -7.84 16.05 -5.90
CA VAL A 130 -7.71 16.32 -7.34
C VAL A 130 -7.37 15.08 -8.17
N LYS A 131 -6.97 13.95 -7.56
CA LYS A 131 -6.80 12.66 -8.27
C LYS A 131 -8.10 12.10 -8.83
N ALA A 132 -9.27 12.58 -8.41
CA ALA A 132 -10.55 12.25 -9.03
C ALA A 132 -10.53 12.52 -10.55
N TYR A 133 -9.85 13.59 -10.99
CA TYR A 133 -9.72 13.91 -12.41
C TYR A 133 -8.76 12.95 -13.15
N ASP A 134 -7.70 12.49 -12.48
CA ASP A 134 -6.82 11.45 -13.07
C ASP A 134 -7.59 10.14 -13.22
N TYR A 135 -8.36 9.76 -12.21
CA TYR A 135 -9.17 8.55 -12.23
C TYR A 135 -10.19 8.57 -13.36
N GLU A 136 -10.93 9.68 -13.52
CA GLU A 136 -11.94 9.80 -14.56
C GLU A 136 -11.32 9.71 -15.97
N ALA A 137 -10.23 10.44 -16.22
CA ALA A 137 -9.51 10.35 -17.48
C ALA A 137 -8.90 8.96 -17.72
N PHE A 138 -8.40 8.31 -16.66
CA PHE A 138 -7.86 6.96 -16.70
C PHE A 138 -8.94 5.92 -17.06
N LYS A 139 -10.12 6.02 -16.45
CA LYS A 139 -11.28 5.17 -16.73
C LYS A 139 -11.75 5.34 -18.16
N GLN A 140 -12.03 6.57 -18.59
CA GLN A 140 -12.46 6.85 -19.96
C GLN A 140 -11.40 6.40 -20.98
N GLY A 141 -10.13 6.66 -20.67
CA GLY A 141 -9.02 6.26 -21.52
C GLY A 141 -8.90 4.75 -21.72
N LEU A 142 -9.18 3.94 -20.69
CA LEU A 142 -9.19 2.48 -20.82
C LEU A 142 -10.25 2.02 -21.84
N PHE A 143 -11.45 2.59 -21.79
CA PHE A 143 -12.52 2.25 -22.74
C PHE A 143 -12.19 2.71 -24.16
N ILE A 144 -11.67 3.94 -24.35
CA ILE A 144 -11.23 4.44 -25.65
C ILE A 144 -10.14 3.55 -26.25
N TYR A 145 -9.17 3.15 -25.43
CA TYR A 145 -8.03 2.37 -25.91
C TYR A 145 -8.44 0.98 -26.42
N GLU A 146 -9.50 0.41 -25.86
CA GLU A 146 -10.02 -0.91 -26.22
C GLU A 146 -11.13 -0.89 -27.28
N ASP A 147 -11.61 0.29 -27.67
CA ASP A 147 -12.63 0.44 -28.70
C ASP A 147 -12.13 -0.10 -30.05
N PRO A 148 -12.74 -1.14 -30.64
CA PRO A 148 -12.29 -1.70 -31.91
C PRO A 148 -12.63 -0.80 -33.11
N THR A 149 -13.52 0.18 -32.94
CA THR A 149 -13.98 1.08 -34.02
C THR A 149 -13.01 2.22 -34.30
N LEU A 150 -12.09 2.50 -33.37
CA LEU A 150 -11.14 3.59 -33.48
C LEU A 150 -9.77 3.10 -33.96
N SER A 151 -9.18 3.83 -34.89
CA SER A 151 -7.77 3.67 -35.25
C SER A 151 -6.86 4.04 -34.08
N TYR A 152 -5.61 3.56 -34.12
CA TYR A 152 -4.64 3.88 -33.09
C TYR A 152 -4.32 5.39 -32.99
N ALA A 153 -4.34 6.08 -34.13
CA ALA A 153 -4.12 7.53 -34.20
C ALA A 153 -5.24 8.29 -33.48
N GLU A 154 -6.50 7.96 -33.77
CA GLU A 154 -7.67 8.56 -33.12
C GLU A 154 -7.69 8.27 -31.61
N LYS A 155 -7.35 7.03 -31.21
CA LYS A 155 -7.17 6.68 -29.79
C LYS A 155 -6.15 7.60 -29.15
N SER A 156 -4.97 7.71 -29.73
CA SER A 156 -3.87 8.50 -29.18
C SER A 156 -4.23 9.98 -29.05
N GLU A 157 -4.89 10.56 -30.06
CA GLU A 157 -5.39 11.94 -30.00
C GLU A 157 -6.36 12.14 -28.83
N ARG A 158 -7.39 11.28 -28.72
CA ARG A 158 -8.38 11.35 -27.64
C ARG A 158 -7.75 11.17 -26.25
N LEU A 159 -6.78 10.26 -26.09
CA LEU A 159 -6.09 10.04 -24.82
C LEU A 159 -5.24 11.26 -24.42
N ARG A 160 -4.56 11.92 -25.36
CA ARG A 160 -3.84 13.19 -25.09
C ARG A 160 -4.81 14.29 -24.66
N ALA A 161 -5.95 14.41 -25.35
CA ALA A 161 -6.99 15.39 -25.01
C ALA A 161 -7.55 15.15 -23.58
N LEU A 162 -7.86 13.90 -23.22
CA LEU A 162 -8.31 13.55 -21.87
C LEU A 162 -7.28 13.91 -20.80
N ARG A 163 -6.01 13.60 -21.04
CA ARG A 163 -4.93 13.94 -20.10
C ARG A 163 -4.77 15.45 -19.92
N ALA A 164 -4.84 16.22 -21.01
CA ALA A 164 -4.78 17.67 -20.95
C ALA A 164 -5.97 18.26 -20.17
N ALA A 165 -7.19 17.76 -20.42
CA ALA A 165 -8.38 18.17 -19.69
C ALA A 165 -8.31 17.83 -18.19
N ALA A 166 -7.81 16.64 -17.83
CA ALA A 166 -7.59 16.26 -16.43
C ALA A 166 -6.60 17.19 -15.74
N LEU A 167 -5.49 17.52 -16.40
CA LEU A 167 -4.49 18.44 -15.86
C LEU A 167 -5.06 19.83 -15.61
N GLU A 168 -5.86 20.36 -16.53
CA GLU A 168 -6.52 21.66 -16.36
C GLU A 168 -7.52 21.63 -15.20
N ASN A 169 -8.30 20.56 -15.08
CA ASN A 169 -9.30 20.42 -14.03
C ASN A 169 -8.72 20.24 -12.62
N LYS A 170 -7.47 19.79 -12.48
CA LYS A 170 -6.77 19.73 -11.18
C LYS A 170 -6.56 21.09 -10.50
N LYS A 171 -6.86 22.20 -11.18
CA LYS A 171 -6.95 23.53 -10.55
C LYS A 171 -8.22 23.71 -9.70
N LYS A 172 -9.20 22.81 -9.85
CA LYS A 172 -10.47 22.79 -9.12
C LYS A 172 -10.41 21.70 -8.04
N ALA A 173 -11.25 21.83 -7.00
CA ALA A 173 -11.45 20.76 -6.02
C ALA A 173 -12.09 19.52 -6.66
N SER A 174 -11.99 18.36 -6.00
CA SER A 174 -12.71 17.15 -6.43
C SER A 174 -14.21 17.43 -6.61
N PRO A 175 -14.85 16.92 -7.68
CA PRO A 175 -16.30 17.03 -7.89
C PRO A 175 -17.13 16.47 -6.73
N ALA A 176 -16.59 15.53 -5.95
CA ALA A 176 -17.27 14.92 -4.80
C ALA A 176 -17.70 15.97 -3.76
N TRP A 177 -16.87 16.98 -3.51
CA TRP A 177 -17.20 18.07 -2.59
C TRP A 177 -18.39 18.89 -3.08
N GLY A 178 -18.44 19.18 -4.38
CA GLY A 178 -19.53 19.94 -5.02
C GLY A 178 -20.87 19.20 -5.00
N ARG A 179 -20.85 17.86 -5.02
CA ARG A 179 -22.05 17.02 -4.84
C ARG A 179 -22.51 16.89 -3.39
N GLY A 180 -21.83 17.55 -2.44
CA GLY A 180 -22.16 17.46 -1.02
C GLY A 180 -21.70 16.16 -0.35
N GLU A 181 -20.93 15.31 -1.04
CA GLU A 181 -20.40 14.08 -0.46
C GLU A 181 -19.37 14.38 0.63
N ARG A 182 -19.20 13.46 1.57
CA ARG A 182 -18.23 13.60 2.67
C ARG A 182 -17.43 12.31 2.86
N PRO A 183 -16.13 12.43 3.19
CA PRO A 183 -15.32 11.25 3.43
C PRO A 183 -15.83 10.40 4.59
N THR A 184 -15.90 9.08 4.37
CA THR A 184 -16.27 8.13 5.42
C THR A 184 -15.15 7.92 6.44
N LYS A 185 -15.45 7.35 7.61
CA LYS A 185 -14.43 6.96 8.60
C LYS A 185 -13.33 6.07 8.01
N SER A 186 -13.69 5.14 7.12
CA SER A 186 -12.72 4.26 6.45
C SER A 186 -11.82 5.02 5.49
N TRP A 187 -12.36 5.99 4.75
CA TRP A 187 -11.56 6.90 3.91
C TRP A 187 -10.58 7.73 4.76
N VAL A 188 -11.06 8.33 5.86
CA VAL A 188 -10.21 9.12 6.78
C VAL A 188 -9.06 8.28 7.32
N LEU A 189 -9.33 7.02 7.64
CA LEU A 189 -8.31 6.07 8.07
C LEU A 189 -7.25 5.82 7.00
N GLY A 190 -7.68 5.51 5.78
CA GLY A 190 -6.76 5.24 4.66
C GLY A 190 -5.89 6.46 4.35
N PHE A 191 -6.49 7.63 4.27
CA PHE A 191 -5.77 8.89 4.03
C PHE A 191 -4.76 9.19 5.13
N THR A 192 -5.14 8.97 6.40
CA THR A 192 -4.24 9.17 7.54
C THR A 192 -3.11 8.14 7.59
N GLU A 193 -3.28 6.93 7.04
CA GLU A 193 -2.18 5.97 6.93
C GLU A 193 -1.11 6.40 5.93
N ALA A 194 -1.52 7.02 4.82
CA ALA A 194 -0.62 7.60 3.84
C ALA A 194 0.05 8.87 4.41
N GLU A 195 -0.75 9.88 4.75
CA GLU A 195 -0.30 11.26 4.96
C GLU A 195 -0.20 11.68 6.43
N GLY A 196 -0.85 10.95 7.33
CA GLY A 196 -0.96 11.31 8.75
C GLY A 196 0.34 11.13 9.53
N SER A 197 0.68 12.11 10.36
CA SER A 197 1.86 12.07 11.23
C SER A 197 1.47 12.14 12.70
N PHE A 198 1.69 11.05 13.42
CA PHE A 198 1.62 11.02 14.88
C PHE A 198 3.02 11.26 15.45
N TYR A 199 3.17 12.27 16.31
CA TYR A 199 4.48 12.60 16.84
C TYR A 199 4.41 13.16 18.27
N ILE A 200 5.56 13.17 18.92
CA ILE A 200 5.78 13.88 20.18
C ILE A 200 6.81 14.97 19.88
N THR A 201 6.60 16.19 20.37
CA THR A 201 7.48 17.34 20.12
C THR A 201 7.83 18.08 21.40
N LYS A 202 9.02 18.68 21.43
CA LYS A 202 9.47 19.57 22.51
C LYS A 202 8.90 20.97 22.23
N LYS A 203 8.08 21.50 23.12
CA LYS A 203 7.52 22.86 22.99
C LYS A 203 8.33 23.89 23.78
N GLU A 204 8.80 23.52 24.96
CA GLU A 204 9.59 24.37 25.85
C GLU A 204 10.72 23.54 26.48
N LYS A 205 11.61 24.18 27.26
CA LYS A 205 12.78 23.55 27.88
C LYS A 205 12.47 22.21 28.56
N GLU A 206 11.34 22.15 29.27
CA GLU A 206 10.91 21.00 30.09
C GLU A 206 9.54 20.45 29.69
N ARG A 207 9.03 20.82 28.50
CA ARG A 207 7.68 20.43 28.07
C ARG A 207 7.69 19.72 26.73
N TYR A 208 7.33 18.45 26.77
CA TYR A 208 6.99 17.65 25.59
C TYR A 208 5.48 17.48 25.49
N CYS A 209 4.96 17.49 24.27
CA CYS A 209 3.55 17.24 24.01
C CYS A 209 3.33 16.36 22.79
N HIS A 210 2.16 15.73 22.74
CA HIS A 210 1.70 14.99 21.57
C HIS A 210 1.31 15.99 20.48
N GLY A 211 1.53 15.59 19.24
CA GLY A 211 1.05 16.29 18.08
C GLY A 211 0.55 15.34 17.02
N PHE A 212 -0.32 15.89 16.18
CA PHE A 212 -0.82 15.27 14.97
C PHE A 212 -0.73 16.28 13.83
N GLY A 213 -0.24 15.83 12.69
CA GLY A 213 -0.06 16.67 11.52
C GLY A 213 -0.49 15.97 10.23
N LEU A 214 -0.98 16.77 9.30
CA LEU A 214 -1.27 16.40 7.91
C LEU A 214 -0.73 17.48 6.98
N THR A 215 -0.29 17.07 5.81
CA THR A 215 0.18 17.97 4.74
C THR A 215 -0.47 17.60 3.43
N GLN A 216 -0.73 18.59 2.58
CA GLN A 216 -1.11 18.37 1.19
C GLN A 216 -0.63 19.48 0.28
N LYS A 217 -0.33 19.14 -0.98
CA LYS A 217 0.14 20.13 -1.95
C LYS A 217 -0.99 21.01 -2.49
N THR A 218 -2.09 20.38 -2.89
CA THR A 218 -3.15 21.03 -3.66
C THR A 218 -4.48 21.08 -2.89
N ASP A 219 -4.83 20.00 -2.20
CA ASP A 219 -6.16 19.79 -1.62
C ASP A 219 -6.33 20.38 -0.22
N GLU A 220 -6.33 21.71 -0.09
CA GLU A 220 -6.58 22.40 1.19
C GLU A 220 -7.91 21.97 1.85
N ILE A 221 -8.94 21.74 1.03
CA ILE A 221 -10.28 21.33 1.47
C ILE A 221 -10.26 20.03 2.30
N ILE A 222 -9.34 19.10 1.99
CA ILE A 222 -9.16 17.89 2.80
C ILE A 222 -8.69 18.27 4.20
N LEU A 223 -7.73 19.18 4.32
CA LEU A 223 -7.24 19.63 5.62
C LEU A 223 -8.33 20.39 6.41
N LEU A 224 -9.15 21.20 5.74
CA LEU A 224 -10.30 21.86 6.36
C LEU A 224 -11.31 20.84 6.91
N PHE A 225 -11.59 19.77 6.16
CA PHE A 225 -12.42 18.68 6.63
C PHE A 225 -11.82 17.97 7.86
N PHE A 226 -10.52 17.64 7.84
CA PHE A 226 -9.82 17.07 8.99
C PHE A 226 -9.85 17.99 10.22
N ARG A 227 -9.73 19.30 9.99
CA ARG A 227 -9.83 20.32 11.04
C ARG A 227 -11.20 20.29 11.71
N GLU A 228 -12.26 20.19 10.92
CA GLU A 228 -13.65 20.10 11.39
C GLU A 228 -13.89 18.83 12.21
N ILE A 229 -13.65 17.64 11.64
CA ILE A 229 -13.99 16.37 12.29
C ILE A 229 -13.20 16.10 13.58
N PHE A 230 -11.99 16.66 13.70
CA PHE A 230 -11.16 16.52 14.90
C PHE A 230 -11.25 17.72 15.84
N GLN A 231 -12.09 18.71 15.52
CA GLN A 231 -12.25 19.95 16.29
C GLN A 231 -10.90 20.62 16.56
N ILE A 232 -10.07 20.73 15.52
CA ILE A 232 -8.77 21.37 15.60
C ILE A 232 -8.96 22.87 15.49
N ARG A 233 -8.57 23.60 16.53
CA ARG A 233 -8.67 25.07 16.54
C ARG A 233 -7.63 25.75 15.66
N ALA A 234 -6.46 25.14 15.49
CA ALA A 234 -5.42 25.65 14.63
C ALA A 234 -5.93 25.82 13.20
N GLN A 235 -5.51 26.89 12.54
CA GLN A 235 -5.84 27.14 11.13
C GLN A 235 -4.95 26.30 10.22
N VAL A 236 -5.46 25.98 9.04
CA VAL A 236 -4.66 25.42 7.95
C VAL A 236 -3.68 26.51 7.49
N LYS A 237 -2.42 26.13 7.23
CA LYS A 237 -1.33 27.05 6.92
C LYS A 237 -0.74 26.75 5.55
N TRP A 238 -0.54 27.78 4.75
CA TRP A 238 0.28 27.70 3.54
C TRP A 238 1.76 27.83 3.90
N ASN A 239 2.58 26.88 3.46
CA ASN A 239 4.03 26.92 3.63
C ASN A 239 4.65 27.10 2.26
N SER A 240 5.45 28.15 2.09
CA SER A 240 6.15 28.49 0.84
C SER A 240 7.67 28.34 0.95
N ALA A 241 8.19 28.05 2.15
CA ALA A 241 9.63 27.88 2.37
C ALA A 241 10.11 26.54 1.78
N GLY A 242 10.79 26.62 0.63
CA GLY A 242 11.32 25.46 -0.10
C GLY A 242 10.26 24.83 -1.00
N SER A 243 9.49 23.88 -0.47
CA SER A 243 8.38 23.26 -1.20
C SER A 243 7.05 23.88 -0.78
N THR A 244 6.17 24.16 -1.75
CA THR A 244 4.84 24.70 -1.48
C THR A 244 3.86 23.60 -1.06
N PHE A 245 3.24 23.77 0.12
CA PHE A 245 2.21 22.86 0.62
C PHE A 245 1.36 23.50 1.72
N TRP A 246 0.13 23.03 1.83
CA TRP A 246 -0.75 23.27 2.95
C TRP A 246 -0.42 22.30 4.10
N SER A 247 -0.51 22.78 5.34
CA SER A 247 -0.37 21.95 6.53
C SER A 247 -1.44 22.24 7.56
N LEU A 248 -1.89 21.18 8.23
CA LEU A 248 -2.70 21.23 9.43
C LEU A 248 -1.95 20.52 10.53
N ASP A 249 -1.66 21.24 11.61
CA ASP A 249 -0.89 20.72 12.73
C ASP A 249 -1.57 21.10 14.05
N THR A 250 -1.67 20.14 14.97
CA THR A 250 -2.21 20.39 16.31
C THR A 250 -1.38 19.74 17.38
N THR A 251 -1.25 20.48 18.49
CA THR A 251 -0.74 19.97 19.78
C THR A 251 -1.74 20.24 20.91
N ASN A 252 -2.97 20.66 20.55
CA ASN A 252 -4.03 20.90 21.52
C ASN A 252 -4.54 19.57 22.08
N PHE A 253 -4.48 19.42 23.40
CA PHE A 253 -4.79 18.14 24.06
C PHE A 253 -6.21 17.62 23.78
N ARG A 254 -7.22 18.50 23.69
CA ARG A 254 -8.60 18.09 23.42
C ARG A 254 -8.73 17.51 22.01
N SER A 255 -8.18 18.19 21.00
CA SER A 255 -8.16 17.67 19.63
C SER A 255 -7.38 16.35 19.55
N ILE A 256 -6.28 16.23 20.30
CA ILE A 256 -5.48 15.00 20.37
C ILE A 256 -6.27 13.83 20.97
N GLN A 257 -7.09 14.07 22.00
CA GLN A 257 -8.00 13.06 22.54
C GLN A 257 -9.08 12.65 21.53
N ASN A 258 -9.67 13.62 20.80
CA ASN A 258 -10.62 13.33 19.74
C ASN A 258 -10.00 12.44 18.65
N ILE A 259 -8.77 12.75 18.24
CA ILE A 259 -7.99 11.98 17.25
C ILE A 259 -7.71 10.57 17.76
N GLU A 260 -7.25 10.42 19.01
CA GLU A 260 -6.98 9.11 19.60
C GLU A 260 -8.25 8.25 19.64
N ALA A 261 -9.36 8.82 20.12
CA ALA A 261 -10.64 8.12 20.18
C ALA A 261 -11.13 7.69 18.79
N PHE A 262 -10.98 8.57 17.78
CA PHE A 262 -11.41 8.28 16.41
C PHE A 262 -10.69 7.08 15.79
N PHE A 263 -9.36 7.01 15.98
CA PHE A 263 -8.49 5.99 15.37
C PHE A 263 -8.20 4.78 16.26
N LYS A 264 -8.79 4.72 17.45
CA LYS A 264 -8.53 3.63 18.39
C LYS A 264 -8.81 2.27 17.76
N ASN A 265 -7.77 1.43 17.69
CA ASN A 265 -7.80 0.07 17.15
C ASN A 265 -8.21 -0.05 15.66
N THR A 266 -8.02 0.98 14.84
CA THR A 266 -8.44 0.95 13.41
C THR A 266 -7.29 0.75 12.43
N PHE A 267 -6.13 1.36 12.66
CA PHE A 267 -4.99 1.38 11.74
C PHE A 267 -4.44 0.00 11.36
N LYS A 268 -3.94 -0.08 10.13
CA LYS A 268 -3.20 -1.19 9.53
C LYS A 268 -1.70 -0.82 9.42
N GLY A 269 -0.89 -1.78 8.96
CA GLY A 269 0.53 -1.57 8.67
C GLY A 269 1.38 -1.03 9.83
N VAL A 270 2.45 -0.31 9.49
CA VAL A 270 3.39 0.24 10.48
C VAL A 270 2.83 1.47 11.20
N LYS A 271 1.90 2.21 10.56
CA LYS A 271 1.19 3.32 11.21
C LYS A 271 0.44 2.85 12.47
N SER A 272 -0.09 1.62 12.47
CA SER A 272 -0.72 1.03 13.65
C SER A 272 0.21 0.94 14.87
N LEU A 273 1.51 0.67 14.65
CA LEU A 273 2.52 0.62 15.70
C LEU A 273 2.83 2.03 16.20
N GLU A 274 3.06 2.98 15.29
CA GLU A 274 3.33 4.38 15.63
C GLU A 274 2.18 4.97 16.45
N PHE A 275 0.95 4.81 15.97
CA PHE A 275 -0.25 5.27 16.65
C PHE A 275 -0.39 4.63 18.03
N ARG A 276 -0.14 3.33 18.17
CA ARG A 276 -0.27 2.64 19.47
C ARG A 276 0.75 3.15 20.50
N ILE A 277 1.99 3.39 20.08
CA ILE A 277 3.02 3.98 20.94
C ILE A 277 2.60 5.39 21.35
N TRP A 278 2.17 6.19 20.38
CA TRP A 278 1.74 7.57 20.58
C TRP A 278 0.49 7.68 21.48
N SER A 279 -0.54 6.88 21.24
CA SER A 279 -1.77 6.84 22.06
C SER A 279 -1.46 6.41 23.50
N ARG A 280 -0.65 5.36 23.69
CA ARG A 280 -0.25 4.91 25.03
C ARG A 280 0.56 5.97 25.79
N ALA A 281 1.31 6.80 25.09
CA ALA A 281 2.11 7.84 25.70
C ALA A 281 1.28 9.01 26.27
N LEU A 282 -0.01 9.13 25.89
CA LEU A 282 -0.90 10.16 26.41
C LEU A 282 -1.04 10.12 27.94
N LYS A 283 -0.94 8.94 28.56
CA LYS A 283 -1.01 8.78 30.03
C LYS A 283 0.22 9.35 30.76
N TYR A 284 1.32 9.58 30.05
CA TYR A 284 2.55 10.16 30.60
C TYR A 284 2.64 11.68 30.37
N ARG A 285 1.50 12.34 30.16
CA ARG A 285 1.45 13.80 30.03
C ARG A 285 2.10 14.47 31.25
N GLY A 286 2.98 15.43 31.01
CA GLY A 286 3.75 16.11 32.06
C GLY A 286 5.06 15.41 32.45
N GLN A 287 5.25 14.13 32.08
CA GLN A 287 6.50 13.40 32.36
C GLN A 287 7.50 13.62 31.22
N CYS A 288 8.32 14.66 31.35
CA CYS A 288 9.24 15.13 30.32
C CYS A 288 10.19 14.03 29.79
N GLU A 289 10.87 13.30 30.69
CA GLU A 289 11.83 12.26 30.32
C GLU A 289 11.19 11.10 29.56
N THR A 290 10.05 10.61 30.04
CA THR A 290 9.29 9.53 29.40
C THR A 290 8.83 9.93 27.99
N LEU A 291 8.34 11.15 27.81
CA LEU A 291 7.90 11.64 26.50
C LEU A 291 9.07 11.89 25.55
N LYS A 292 10.21 12.38 26.05
CA LYS A 292 11.45 12.48 25.28
C LYS A 292 11.92 11.10 24.80
N HIS A 293 11.97 10.12 25.69
CA HIS A 293 12.33 8.75 25.33
C HIS A 293 11.40 8.16 24.27
N THR A 294 10.09 8.42 24.40
CA THR A 294 9.08 7.98 23.42
C THR A 294 9.26 8.67 22.07
N GLN A 295 9.56 9.97 22.04
CA GLN A 295 9.90 10.71 20.82
C GLN A 295 11.10 10.06 20.13
N ASP A 296 12.19 9.81 20.86
CA ASP A 296 13.42 9.23 20.33
C ASP A 296 13.19 7.81 19.81
N PHE A 297 12.33 7.04 20.47
CA PHE A 297 11.89 5.73 19.99
C PHE A 297 11.12 5.81 18.67
N LEU A 298 10.11 6.68 18.56
CA LEU A 298 9.34 6.89 17.33
C LEU A 298 10.24 7.35 16.17
N ARG A 299 11.19 8.25 16.43
CA ARG A 299 12.16 8.73 15.42
C ARG A 299 13.09 7.62 14.95
N ARG A 300 13.55 6.74 15.84
CA ARG A 300 14.40 5.60 15.49
C ARG A 300 13.65 4.56 14.65
N LEU A 301 12.37 4.30 14.96
CA LEU A 301 11.54 3.38 14.18
C LEU A 301 11.51 3.78 12.70
N ARG A 302 11.28 5.06 12.39
CA ARG A 302 11.22 5.57 11.01
C ARG A 302 12.53 5.46 10.22
N LYS A 303 13.68 5.37 10.91
CA LYS A 303 15.02 5.28 10.29
C LYS A 303 15.45 3.84 10.03
N SER A 304 14.86 2.87 10.72
CA SER A 304 15.24 1.45 10.59
C SER A 304 14.18 0.73 9.75
N PRO A 305 14.42 0.50 8.45
CA PRO A 305 13.52 -0.34 7.68
C PRO A 305 13.53 -1.75 8.29
N PHE A 306 12.35 -2.28 8.58
CA PHE A 306 12.17 -3.68 8.98
C PHE A 306 12.42 -4.58 7.76
N ILE A 307 13.69 -4.69 7.35
CA ILE A 307 14.12 -5.58 6.27
C ILE A 307 15.00 -6.64 6.95
N GLY A 308 14.55 -7.90 6.92
CA GLY A 308 15.44 -9.01 7.23
C GLY A 308 16.50 -9.11 6.12
N ASP A 309 17.74 -9.43 6.48
CA ASP A 309 18.87 -9.44 5.54
C ASP A 309 18.68 -10.34 4.29
N GLU A 310 17.68 -11.22 4.28
CA GLU A 310 17.34 -12.09 3.14
C GLU A 310 16.73 -11.34 1.94
N ASP A 311 15.92 -10.29 2.15
CA ASP A 311 15.22 -9.57 1.07
C ASP A 311 16.15 -8.66 0.23
N ARG A 312 17.32 -8.29 0.76
CA ARG A 312 18.31 -7.46 0.04
C ARG A 312 19.10 -8.25 -1.01
N ARG A 313 19.19 -9.57 -0.89
CA ARG A 313 20.00 -10.42 -1.79
C ARG A 313 19.28 -10.80 -3.08
N SER A 314 17.95 -10.66 -3.15
CA SER A 314 17.19 -10.82 -4.38
C SER A 314 17.18 -9.52 -5.21
N GLY A 315 18.37 -9.09 -5.65
CA GLY A 315 18.49 -8.06 -6.68
C GLY A 315 17.93 -8.58 -8.00
N GLY A 316 16.93 -7.88 -8.55
CA GLY A 316 16.64 -7.92 -9.99
C GLY A 316 15.96 -9.17 -10.56
N ARG A 317 15.15 -9.92 -9.80
CA ARG A 317 14.20 -10.89 -10.39
C ARG A 317 12.80 -10.59 -9.88
N SER A 318 11.80 -10.67 -10.77
CA SER A 318 10.42 -10.81 -10.32
C SER A 318 10.38 -11.98 -9.33
N LEU A 319 9.91 -11.75 -8.10
CA LEU A 319 9.73 -12.81 -7.12
C LEU A 319 8.79 -13.86 -7.74
N CYS A 320 9.39 -14.98 -8.15
CA CYS A 320 8.82 -15.96 -9.07
C CYS A 320 7.51 -16.58 -8.57
N GLU A 321 6.65 -16.85 -9.55
CA GLU A 321 5.61 -17.87 -9.51
C GLU A 321 6.17 -19.19 -8.95
N ARG A 322 5.34 -19.90 -8.17
CA ARG A 322 5.69 -21.19 -7.59
C ARG A 322 5.98 -22.21 -8.71
N PRO A 323 7.02 -23.06 -8.60
CA PRO A 323 7.21 -24.16 -9.53
C PRO A 323 6.06 -25.16 -9.38
N GLN A 324 5.47 -25.58 -10.51
CA GLN A 324 4.63 -26.78 -10.56
C GLN A 324 5.48 -28.00 -10.18
N ASP A 325 4.96 -28.80 -9.25
CA ASP A 325 5.52 -30.07 -8.82
C ASP A 325 5.78 -31.00 -10.01
N ARG A 326 7.05 -31.37 -10.23
CA ARG A 326 7.42 -32.59 -10.95
C ARG A 326 7.66 -33.71 -9.95
N ARG A 327 6.76 -34.69 -9.92
CA ARG A 327 6.99 -36.11 -9.59
C ARG A 327 6.02 -36.88 -10.51
N SER A 328 6.34 -37.96 -11.22
CA SER A 328 7.33 -39.01 -11.00
C SER A 328 7.52 -39.77 -12.33
N ALA A 329 8.74 -40.14 -12.68
CA ALA A 329 9.02 -41.23 -13.61
C ALA A 329 9.55 -42.42 -12.79
N PRO A 330 9.09 -43.67 -13.00
CA PRO A 330 9.67 -44.83 -12.35
C PRO A 330 10.89 -45.37 -13.11
N MET A 331 11.86 -45.84 -12.33
CA MET A 331 13.06 -46.54 -12.75
C MET A 331 12.74 -47.91 -13.38
N SER A 332 13.58 -48.25 -14.34
CA SER A 332 13.71 -49.54 -15.02
C SER A 332 13.99 -50.73 -14.08
N VAL A 333 13.40 -51.88 -14.40
CA VAL A 333 13.95 -53.21 -14.09
C VAL A 333 14.06 -53.96 -15.40
N ALA A 334 15.25 -54.45 -15.72
CA ALA A 334 15.55 -55.27 -16.89
C ALA A 334 15.33 -56.75 -16.58
N HIS A 335 14.78 -57.51 -17.54
CA HIS A 335 15.15 -58.90 -17.79
C HIS A 335 14.64 -59.37 -19.17
N GLY A 336 15.55 -59.95 -19.96
CA GLY A 336 15.28 -61.17 -20.74
C GLY A 336 14.87 -61.06 -22.22
N GLY A 337 15.87 -61.04 -23.12
CA GLY A 337 16.10 -62.13 -24.10
C GLY A 337 15.26 -62.24 -25.41
N LEU A 338 16.02 -62.47 -26.51
CA LEU A 338 15.66 -63.06 -27.83
C LEU A 338 14.90 -62.15 -28.83
N GLU A 339 15.14 -62.12 -30.15
CA GLU A 339 16.20 -62.52 -31.10
C GLU A 339 15.77 -61.97 -32.49
N CYS A 340 16.74 -61.66 -33.37
CA CYS A 340 16.68 -61.56 -34.87
C CYS A 340 15.64 -60.64 -35.57
N SER A 341 15.89 -59.93 -36.69
CA SER A 341 16.90 -60.02 -37.76
C SER A 341 16.81 -58.81 -38.74
N SER A 342 17.94 -58.50 -39.41
CA SER A 342 18.13 -57.98 -40.79
C SER A 342 17.66 -56.56 -41.22
N ALA A 343 18.60 -55.58 -41.18
CA ALA A 343 19.31 -54.85 -42.27
C ALA A 343 18.56 -54.27 -43.53
N PRO A 344 19.18 -53.39 -44.38
CA PRO A 344 19.29 -51.92 -44.23
C PRO A 344 19.07 -51.11 -45.56
N HIS A 345 19.50 -49.83 -45.57
CA HIS A 345 19.61 -48.83 -46.68
C HIS A 345 18.44 -47.83 -46.78
N GLU A 346 18.59 -46.51 -47.01
CA GLU A 346 19.56 -45.73 -47.80
C GLU A 346 19.87 -44.32 -47.23
N HIS A 347 21.03 -43.81 -47.65
CA HIS A 347 21.50 -42.42 -47.60
C HIS A 347 20.73 -41.50 -48.56
N CYS A 348 20.54 -40.22 -48.19
CA CYS A 348 20.91 -39.09 -49.07
C CYS A 348 20.96 -37.74 -48.33
N SER A 349 22.17 -37.22 -48.25
CA SER A 349 22.56 -35.82 -48.07
C SER A 349 22.31 -35.00 -49.33
N TRP A 350 22.11 -33.69 -49.20
CA TRP A 350 22.55 -32.52 -50.01
C TRP A 350 21.65 -31.35 -49.54
N GLY A 351 22.08 -30.12 -49.25
CA GLY A 351 23.21 -29.34 -49.73
C GLY A 351 22.65 -27.96 -50.12
N ARG A 352 23.19 -26.92 -49.49
CA ARG A 352 23.03 -25.47 -49.70
C ARG A 352 22.55 -25.00 -51.09
N GLU A 353 21.73 -23.95 -51.06
CA GLU A 353 22.10 -22.59 -51.55
C GLU A 353 21.44 -21.52 -50.67
#